data_AF-A0A9C7QTT7-F1
#
_entry.id   AF-A0A9C7QTT7-F1
#
_cell.length_a   1.000
_cell.length_b   1.000
_cell.length_c   1.000
_cell.angle_alpha   90.00
_cell.angle_beta   90.00
_cell.angle_gamma   90.00
#
_symmetry.space_group_name_H-M   'P 1'
#
loop_
_entity.id
_entity.type
_entity.pdbx_description
1 polymer ?
#
loop_
_entity_poly.entity_id
_entity_poly.type
_entity_poly.pdbx_seq_one_letter_code
_entity_poly.pdbx_strand_id
1 'polypeptide(L)' 'MTDIYLTKTFQAFAAHERISDATVIQAAREIQNQLYDANLGSCVYKKRVARAGGGKRGGYRVLIAFSR' A
#
# COMPACT_ATOMS: atom_id res chain seq x y z
N MET A 1 1.05 -17.98 1.55
CA MET A 1 1.26 -17.10 0.37
C MET A 1 0.01 -16.26 0.26
N THR A 2 0.11 -14.93 0.33
CA THR A 2 -1.06 -14.04 0.30
C THR A 2 -1.14 -13.45 -1.09
N ASP A 3 -2.27 -13.65 -1.77
CA ASP A 3 -2.50 -13.02 -3.06
C ASP A 3 -2.74 -11.52 -2.87
N ILE A 4 -2.05 -10.72 -3.70
CA ILE A 4 -2.16 -9.27 -3.67
C ILE A 4 -2.75 -8.82 -5.00
N TYR A 5 -3.89 -8.16 -4.92
CA TYR A 5 -4.59 -7.62 -6.08
C TYR A 5 -4.50 -6.09 -6.07
N LEU A 6 -4.29 -5.52 -7.25
CA LEU A 6 -4.34 -4.08 -7.45
C LEU A 6 -5.59 -3.74 -8.25
N THR A 7 -6.29 -2.67 -7.86
CA THR A 7 -7.35 -2.12 -8.71
C THR A 7 -6.71 -1.55 -9.98
N LYS A 8 -7.45 -1.52 -11.10
CA LYS A 8 -6.94 -0.97 -12.37
C LYS A 8 -6.41 0.46 -12.20
N THR A 9 -7.15 1.28 -11.45
CA THR A 9 -6.75 2.67 -11.16
C THR A 9 -5.45 2.73 -10.35
N PHE A 10 -5.31 1.86 -9.33
CA PHE A 10 -4.09 1.82 -8.54
C PHE A 10 -2.90 1.28 -9.35
N GLN A 11 -3.12 0.30 -10.22
CA GLN A 11 -2.07 -0.22 -11.11
C GLN A 11 -1.55 0.86 -12.05
N ALA A 12 -2.43 1.62 -12.70
CA ALA A 12 -2.04 2.75 -13.54
C ALA A 12 -1.27 3.83 -12.75
N PHE A 13 -1.74 4.14 -11.55
CA PHE A 13 -1.05 5.06 -10.64
C PHE A 13 0.34 4.55 -10.24
N ALA A 14 0.45 3.27 -9.84
CA ALA A 14 1.71 2.66 -9.44
C ALA A 14 2.72 2.65 -10.59
N ALA A 15 2.28 2.37 -11.81
CA ALA A 15 3.12 2.44 -13.00
C ALA A 15 3.64 3.86 -13.27
N HIS A 16 2.76 4.86 -13.22
CA HIS A 16 3.12 6.27 -13.43
C HIS A 16 4.14 6.76 -12.38
N GLU A 17 3.89 6.44 -11.11
CA GLU A 17 4.71 6.83 -9.97
C GLU A 17 5.94 5.91 -9.75
N ARG A 18 6.13 4.90 -10.61
CA ARG A 18 7.19 3.88 -10.54
C ARG A 18 7.26 3.17 -9.17
N ILE A 19 6.10 2.86 -8.61
CA ILE A 19 5.99 2.05 -7.39
C ILE A 19 6.22 0.59 -7.78
N SER A 20 7.30 -0.01 -7.25
CA SER A 20 7.65 -1.40 -7.55
C SER A 20 6.75 -2.40 -6.83
N ASP A 21 6.61 -3.60 -7.41
CA ASP A 21 5.91 -4.71 -6.76
C ASP A 21 6.48 -5.03 -5.38
N ALA A 22 7.80 -4.93 -5.21
CA ALA A 22 8.45 -5.09 -3.91
C ALA A 22 7.93 -4.08 -2.87
N THR A 23 7.66 -2.84 -3.29
CA THR A 23 7.09 -1.80 -2.42
C THR A 23 5.65 -2.12 -2.05
N VAL A 24 4.85 -2.61 -3.00
CA VAL A 24 3.46 -3.04 -2.76
C VAL A 24 3.42 -4.22 -1.79
N ILE A 25 4.23 -5.25 -2.04
CA ILE A 25 4.36 -6.44 -1.19
C ILE A 25 4.79 -6.05 0.21
N GLN A 26 5.77 -5.16 0.32
CA GLN A 26 6.23 -4.66 1.62
C GLN A 26 5.12 -3.93 2.36
N ALA A 27 4.37 -3.06 1.68
CA ALA A 27 3.23 -2.37 2.30
C ALA A 27 2.16 -3.35 2.80
N ALA A 28 1.85 -4.40 2.03
CA ALA A 28 0.91 -5.44 2.45
C ALA A 28 1.40 -6.21 3.69
N ARG A 29 2.68 -6.62 3.71
CA ARG A 29 3.30 -7.30 4.85
C ARG A 29 3.34 -6.42 6.10
N GLU A 30 3.63 -5.13 5.93
CA GLU A 30 3.61 -4.18 7.03
C GLU A 30 2.23 -4.11 7.68
N ILE A 31 1.14 -4.09 6.90
CA ILE A 31 -0.21 -4.11 7.50
C ILE A 31 -0.51 -5.45 8.19
N GLN A 32 -0.07 -6.58 7.65
CA GLN A 32 -0.19 -7.87 8.34
C GLN A 32 0.49 -7.86 9.72
N ASN A 33 1.60 -7.12 9.85
CA ASN A 33 2.32 -6.91 11.11
C ASN A 33 1.77 -5.72 11.93
N GLN A 34 0.55 -5.26 11.65
CA GLN A 34 -0.11 -4.13 12.32
C GLN A 34 0.62 -2.79 12.20
N LEU A 35 1.54 -2.67 11.23
CA LEU A 35 2.23 -1.42 10.92
C LEU A 35 1.40 -0.63 9.91
N TYR A 36 0.33 0.01 10.37
CA TYR A 36 -0.52 0.90 9.58
C TYR A 36 -0.63 2.28 10.22
N ASP A 37 -0.97 3.30 9.43
CA ASP A 37 -1.15 4.67 9.93
C ASP A 37 -2.55 4.87 10.53
N ALA A 38 -3.56 4.16 10.00
CA ALA A 38 -4.89 4.11 10.60
C ALA A 38 -5.65 2.85 10.18
N ASN A 39 -6.43 2.30 11.10
CA ASN A 39 -7.52 1.37 10.79
C ASN A 39 -8.77 2.21 10.50
N LEU A 40 -9.37 2.04 9.32
CA LEU A 40 -10.56 2.78 8.91
C LEU A 40 -11.85 1.98 9.09
N GLY A 41 -11.77 0.78 9.68
CA GLY A 41 -12.90 -0.16 9.81
C GLY A 41 -13.10 -1.02 8.56
N SER A 42 -13.99 -2.00 8.66
CA SER A 42 -14.39 -2.88 7.53
C SER A 42 -13.22 -3.52 6.78
N CYS A 43 -12.16 -3.89 7.51
CA CYS A 43 -10.93 -4.46 6.96
C CYS A 43 -10.16 -3.53 5.99
N VAL A 44 -10.39 -2.21 6.07
CA VAL A 44 -9.69 -1.18 5.29
C VAL A 44 -8.69 -0.44 6.17
N TYR A 45 -7.46 -0.35 5.68
CA TYR A 45 -6.34 0.26 6.38
C TYR A 45 -5.67 1.33 5.53
N LYS A 46 -5.21 2.39 6.18
CA LYS A 46 -4.44 3.47 5.57
C LYS A 46 -2.96 3.27 5.85
N LYS A 47 -2.14 3.40 4.81
CA LYS A 47 -0.68 3.26 4.90
C LYS A 47 0.07 4.34 4.13
N ARG A 48 1.15 4.85 4.71
CA ARG A 48 2.11 5.73 4.06
C ARG A 48 3.22 4.90 3.41
N VAL A 49 3.34 5.04 2.10
CA VAL A 49 4.38 4.42 1.28
C VAL A 49 5.35 5.51 0.85
N ALA A 50 6.66 5.27 1.00
CA ALA A 50 7.67 6.23 0.59
C ALA A 50 7.71 6.37 -0.95
N ARG A 51 8.03 7.57 -1.44
CA ARG A 51 8.34 7.77 -2.86
C ARG A 51 9.71 7.20 -3.18
N ALA A 52 9.89 6.73 -4.42
CA ALA A 52 11.23 6.41 -4.91
C ALA A 52 12.13 7.65 -4.80
N GLY A 53 13.31 7.50 -4.20
CA GLY A 53 14.24 8.61 -3.95
C GLY A 53 13.81 9.62 -2.89
N GLY A 54 12.76 9.35 -2.10
CA GLY A 54 12.25 10.27 -1.08
C GLY A 54 11.78 9.59 0.20
N GLY A 55 11.52 10.39 1.23
CA GLY A 55 11.01 9.92 2.52
C GLY A 55 9.48 9.80 2.60
N LYS A 56 8.98 9.23 3.70
CA LYS A 56 7.52 9.07 3.97
C LYS A 56 6.74 10.39 4.05
N ARG A 57 7.41 11.51 4.38
CA ARG A 57 6.77 12.83 4.55
C ARG A 57 6.13 13.35 3.25
N GLY A 58 6.74 13.09 2.10
CA GLY A 58 6.18 13.36 0.76
C GLY A 58 5.63 12.11 0.05
N GLY A 59 5.42 11.03 0.80
CA GLY A 59 4.98 9.72 0.32
C GLY A 59 3.52 9.66 -0.13
N TYR A 60 3.12 8.49 -0.60
CA TYR A 60 1.74 8.18 -1.00
C TYR A 60 0.93 7.72 0.20
N ARG A 61 -0.38 8.00 0.17
CA ARG A 61 -1.37 7.42 1.10
C ARG A 61 -2.11 6.34 0.35
N VAL A 62 -1.89 5.09 0.72
CA VAL A 62 -2.46 3.91 0.09
C VAL A 62 -3.54 3.34 0.99
N LEU A 63 -4.66 2.96 0.40
CA LEU A 63 -5.69 2.15 1.04
C LEU A 63 -5.45 0.69 0.70
N ILE A 64 -5.47 -0.16 1.71
CA ILE A 64 -5.35 -1.61 1.56
C ILE A 64 -6.55 -2.24 2.24
N ALA A 65 -7.26 -3.09 1.52
CA ALA A 65 -8.39 -3.85 2.02
C ALA A 65 -8.05 -5.33 2.07
N PHE A 66 -8.48 -6.01 3.13
CA PHE A 66 -8.40 -7.46 3.23
C PHE A 66 -9.77 -8.05 2.90
N SER A 67 -9.82 -8.96 1.93
CA SER A 67 -10.97 -9.86 1.80
C SER A 67 -10.89 -10.91 2.89
N ARG A 68 -12.05 -11.26 3.43
CA ARG A 68 -12.20 -12.46 4.25
C ARG A 68 -12.24 -13.71 3.37
#